data_AF-A1ZXB8-F1
#
_entry.id   AF-A1ZXB8-F1
#
_cell.length_a   1.000
_cell.length_b   1.000
_cell.length_c   1.000
_cell.angle_alpha   90.00
_cell.angle_beta   90.00
_cell.angle_gamma   90.00
#
_symmetry.space_group_name_H-M   'P 1'
#
loop_
_entity.id
_entity.type
_entity.pdbx_description
1 polymer ?
#
loop_
_entity_poly.entity_id
_entity_poly.type
_entity_poly.pdbx_seq_one_letter_code
_entity_poly.pdbx_strand_id
1 'polypeptide(L)'
;MIILKIIGLLGGLAWGQIPFTTSTTHHTNQVTIRGTSQPQKIKAMVDYYLDYWQLDSLHLLVEYSNSLPRPLKGYTQYVEHKKWGVKQAIIRINARLSPKEQGLTIAHEMIHVKQFRRGELQLAGKTGYRWKNHSYRAIAKKAYHTRAWEKEAFRLEKKLYLLYLKNR
;
A
#
# COMPACT_ATOMS: atom_id res chain seq x y z
N MET A 1 5.51 -29.74 17.05
CA MET A 1 5.47 -31.13 17.54
C MET A 1 4.07 -31.68 17.25
N ILE A 2 3.89 -32.30 16.09
CA ILE A 2 2.72 -33.12 15.74
C ILE A 2 3.31 -34.35 15.06
N ILE A 3 3.03 -35.52 15.64
CA ILE A 3 3.49 -36.84 15.24
C ILE A 3 2.57 -37.33 14.12
N LEU A 4 3.10 -37.80 12.98
CA LEU A 4 2.40 -38.80 12.18
C LEU A 4 3.34 -39.91 11.71
N LYS A 5 2.89 -41.14 11.98
CA LYS A 5 3.55 -42.44 11.84
C LYS A 5 3.86 -42.78 10.38
N ILE A 6 5.05 -43.34 10.15
CA ILE A 6 5.41 -44.08 8.94
C ILE A 6 4.95 -45.52 9.13
N ILE A 7 4.08 -46.03 8.26
CA ILE A 7 3.88 -47.45 8.02
C ILE A 7 3.95 -47.61 6.50
N GLY A 8 4.93 -48.38 6.03
CA GLY A 8 5.12 -48.66 4.61
C GLY A 8 4.30 -49.87 4.15
N LEU A 9 4.10 -49.99 2.83
CA LEU A 9 4.11 -51.24 2.07
C LEU A 9 4.12 -50.97 0.56
N LEU A 10 4.74 -51.91 -0.14
CA LEU A 10 5.24 -51.89 -1.52
C LEU A 10 4.16 -51.97 -2.61
N GLY A 11 4.47 -51.40 -3.79
CA GLY A 11 4.09 -52.00 -5.07
C GLY A 11 3.30 -51.10 -6.03
N GLY A 12 3.76 -51.01 -7.30
CA GLY A 12 2.88 -50.86 -8.46
C GLY A 12 3.01 -49.56 -9.25
N LEU A 13 3.29 -49.71 -10.54
CA LEU A 13 3.54 -48.67 -11.55
C LEU A 13 2.34 -47.78 -11.91
N ALA A 14 2.72 -46.57 -12.36
CA ALA A 14 2.07 -45.68 -13.33
C ALA A 14 0.95 -44.72 -12.85
N TRP A 15 0.89 -43.61 -13.59
CA TRP A 15 -0.08 -42.50 -13.61
C TRP A 15 0.25 -41.25 -12.79
N GLY A 16 0.79 -40.26 -13.51
CA GLY A 16 0.48 -38.84 -13.32
C GLY A 16 1.22 -38.14 -12.17
N GLN A 17 2.22 -37.33 -12.51
CA GLN A 17 2.61 -36.23 -11.63
C GLN A 17 1.43 -35.26 -11.52
N ILE A 18 0.60 -35.43 -10.50
CA ILE A 18 -0.26 -34.36 -10.01
C ILE A 18 0.69 -33.39 -9.31
N PRO A 19 0.85 -32.14 -9.78
CA PRO A 19 1.58 -31.17 -8.99
C PRO A 19 0.81 -31.00 -7.68
N PHE A 20 1.45 -31.33 -6.57
CA PHE A 20 1.03 -30.89 -5.25
C PHE A 20 1.10 -29.36 -5.28
N THR A 21 -0.01 -28.72 -5.64
CA THR A 21 -0.16 -27.29 -5.45
C THR A 21 -0.21 -27.11 -3.94
N THR A 22 0.94 -26.77 -3.36
CA THR A 22 0.92 -26.02 -2.11
C THR A 22 0.09 -24.78 -2.41
N SER A 23 -1.19 -24.81 -2.02
CA SER A 23 -2.02 -23.63 -1.93
C SER A 23 -1.46 -22.79 -0.78
N THR A 24 -0.33 -22.13 -1.06
CA THR A 24 0.04 -20.91 -0.38
C THR A 24 -1.06 -19.95 -0.74
N THR A 25 -1.94 -19.65 0.22
CA THR A 25 -2.89 -18.55 0.10
C THR A 25 -2.08 -17.28 -0.15
N HIS A 26 -1.83 -16.97 -1.41
CA HIS A 26 -1.36 -15.66 -1.82
C HIS A 26 -2.47 -14.70 -1.44
N HIS A 27 -2.31 -14.03 -0.31
CA HIS A 27 -3.16 -12.93 0.07
C HIS A 27 -2.87 -11.78 -0.91
N THR A 28 -3.54 -11.82 -2.05
CA THR A 28 -3.45 -10.80 -3.09
C THR A 28 -4.04 -9.49 -2.56
N ASN A 29 -3.56 -8.37 -3.09
CA ASN A 29 -4.10 -7.07 -2.73
C ASN A 29 -5.53 -6.92 -3.24
N GLN A 30 -6.40 -6.35 -2.42
CA GLN A 30 -7.75 -5.96 -2.82
C GLN A 30 -7.77 -4.46 -3.07
N VAL A 31 -7.77 -4.06 -4.35
CA VAL A 31 -7.73 -2.65 -4.76
C VAL A 31 -9.10 -2.21 -5.28
N THR A 32 -9.67 -1.17 -4.66
CA THR A 32 -10.93 -0.54 -5.06
C THR A 32 -10.68 0.91 -5.44
N ILE A 33 -11.19 1.35 -6.61
CA ILE A 33 -11.10 2.74 -7.07
C ILE A 33 -12.51 3.34 -7.15
N ARG A 34 -12.70 4.56 -6.62
CA ARG A 34 -14.00 5.26 -6.61
C ARG A 34 -13.87 6.74 -7.00
N GLY A 35 -14.96 7.32 -7.52
CA GLY A 35 -15.09 8.76 -7.74
C GLY A 35 -14.38 9.32 -8.97
N THR A 36 -13.92 8.47 -9.89
CA THR A 36 -13.23 8.87 -11.14
C THR A 36 -13.85 8.19 -12.35
N SER A 37 -13.79 8.84 -13.51
CA SER A 37 -14.21 8.26 -14.80
C SER A 37 -13.19 7.29 -15.42
N GLN A 38 -11.99 7.18 -14.85
CA GLN A 38 -10.90 6.33 -15.36
C GLN A 38 -10.43 5.28 -14.33
N PRO A 39 -11.31 4.49 -13.69
CA PRO A 39 -10.93 3.63 -12.57
C PRO A 39 -9.90 2.55 -12.95
N GLN A 40 -9.95 1.98 -14.15
CA GLN A 40 -9.00 0.95 -14.59
C GLN A 40 -7.57 1.50 -14.73
N LYS A 41 -7.43 2.72 -15.28
CA LYS A 41 -6.13 3.38 -15.42
C LYS A 41 -5.50 3.73 -14.08
N ILE A 42 -6.32 4.14 -13.12
CA ILE A 42 -5.85 4.41 -11.75
C ILE A 42 -5.48 3.10 -11.08
N LYS A 43 -6.29 2.05 -11.24
CA LYS A 43 -5.98 0.72 -10.70
C LYS A 43 -4.65 0.20 -11.24
N ALA A 44 -4.41 0.28 -12.54
CA ALA A 44 -3.13 -0.14 -13.15
C ALA A 44 -1.93 0.60 -12.56
N MET A 45 -2.05 1.91 -12.32
CA MET A 45 -0.99 2.69 -11.67
C MET A 45 -0.75 2.26 -10.22
N VAL A 46 -1.82 2.00 -9.48
CA VAL A 46 -1.75 1.55 -8.08
C VAL A 46 -1.16 0.15 -7.99
N ASP A 47 -1.63 -0.78 -8.83
CA ASP A 47 -1.12 -2.15 -8.95
C ASP A 47 0.38 -2.11 -9.27
N TYR A 48 0.81 -1.28 -10.24
CA TYR A 48 2.23 -1.10 -10.55
C TYR A 48 3.05 -0.69 -9.33
N TYR A 49 2.56 0.23 -8.49
CA TYR A 49 3.28 0.64 -7.28
C TYR A 49 3.30 -0.44 -6.19
N LEU A 50 2.21 -1.22 -6.06
CA LEU A 50 2.17 -2.36 -5.15
C LEU A 50 3.20 -3.41 -5.56
N ASP A 51 3.25 -3.75 -6.85
CA ASP A 51 4.21 -4.72 -7.41
C ASP A 51 5.65 -4.21 -7.32
N TYR A 52 5.89 -2.94 -7.68
CA TYR A 52 7.21 -2.31 -7.61
C TYR A 52 7.86 -2.40 -6.22
N TRP A 53 7.05 -2.31 -5.16
CA TRP A 53 7.52 -2.42 -3.78
C TRP A 53 7.26 -3.78 -3.13
N GLN A 54 6.71 -4.73 -3.88
CA GLN A 54 6.32 -6.06 -3.41
C GLN A 54 5.44 -5.97 -2.15
N LEU A 55 4.46 -5.08 -2.18
CA LEU A 55 3.48 -4.93 -1.11
C LEU A 55 2.35 -5.92 -1.35
N ASP A 56 2.09 -6.79 -0.39
CA ASP A 56 1.03 -7.80 -0.43
C ASP A 56 0.07 -7.68 0.76
N SER A 57 -1.01 -8.46 0.70
CA SER A 57 -1.99 -8.60 1.79
C SER A 57 -2.60 -7.27 2.24
N LEU A 58 -2.87 -6.35 1.30
CA LEU A 58 -3.40 -5.01 1.58
C LEU A 58 -4.78 -4.81 0.96
N HIS A 59 -5.72 -4.29 1.75
CA HIS A 59 -6.99 -3.75 1.25
C HIS A 59 -6.81 -2.25 1.02
N LEU A 60 -6.77 -1.83 -0.25
CA LEU A 60 -6.50 -0.45 -0.63
C LEU A 60 -7.72 0.16 -1.33
N LEU A 61 -8.25 1.23 -0.74
CA LEU A 61 -9.28 2.07 -1.36
C LEU A 61 -8.64 3.38 -1.84
N VAL A 62 -8.83 3.71 -3.11
CA VAL A 62 -8.50 5.03 -3.66
C VAL A 62 -9.80 5.75 -4.02
N GLU A 63 -10.06 6.88 -3.36
CA GLU A 63 -11.29 7.65 -3.51
C GLU A 63 -10.99 9.07 -3.98
N TYR A 64 -11.56 9.43 -5.12
CA TYR A 64 -11.56 10.79 -5.63
C TYR A 64 -12.73 11.57 -5.02
N SER A 65 -12.46 12.71 -4.41
CA SER A 65 -13.47 13.52 -3.74
C SER A 65 -13.35 15.01 -4.08
N ASN A 66 -14.49 15.66 -4.22
CA ASN A 66 -14.60 17.10 -4.46
C ASN A 66 -14.57 17.94 -3.18
N SER A 67 -14.52 17.29 -2.01
CA SER A 67 -14.74 17.90 -0.70
C SER A 67 -13.55 17.74 0.25
N LEU A 68 -12.33 17.62 -0.29
CA LEU A 68 -11.13 17.66 0.55
C LEU A 68 -10.92 19.08 1.11
N PRO A 69 -10.61 19.21 2.41
CA PRO A 69 -10.23 20.51 2.99
C PRO A 69 -9.03 21.09 2.26
N ARG A 70 -9.14 22.34 1.78
CA ARG A 70 -7.97 23.06 1.27
C ARG A 70 -6.98 23.30 2.42
N PRO A 71 -5.66 23.18 2.21
CA PRO A 71 -4.94 23.04 0.92
C PRO A 71 -4.61 21.60 0.51
N LEU A 72 -5.28 20.57 1.06
CA LEU A 72 -4.90 19.18 0.82
C LEU A 72 -5.17 18.75 -0.64
N LYS A 73 -4.13 18.20 -1.28
CA LYS A 73 -4.24 17.54 -2.60
C LYS A 73 -4.68 16.09 -2.46
N GLY A 74 -4.23 15.43 -1.40
CA GLY A 74 -4.62 14.09 -1.02
C GLY A 74 -4.21 13.81 0.43
N TYR A 75 -4.57 12.63 0.92
CA TYR A 75 -4.04 12.07 2.16
C TYR A 75 -4.24 10.56 2.22
N THR A 76 -3.43 9.93 3.09
CA THR A 76 -3.47 8.50 3.37
C THR A 76 -3.90 8.23 4.81
N GLN A 77 -4.82 7.28 4.97
CA GLN A 77 -5.13 6.65 6.25
C GLN A 77 -4.71 5.19 6.19
N TYR A 78 -4.03 4.71 7.22
CA TYR A 78 -3.57 3.32 7.32
C TYR A 78 -4.00 2.73 8.67
N VAL A 79 -4.57 1.53 8.64
CA VAL A 79 -5.01 0.80 9.81
C VAL A 79 -4.57 -0.65 9.70
N GLU A 80 -4.00 -1.18 10.78
CA GLU A 80 -3.68 -2.59 10.92
C GLU A 80 -4.50 -3.19 12.07
N HIS A 81 -5.42 -4.08 11.72
CA HIS A 81 -6.24 -4.80 12.68
C HIS A 81 -5.52 -6.08 13.13
N LYS A 82 -4.62 -5.95 14.11
CA LYS A 82 -3.79 -7.07 14.60
C LYS A 82 -4.57 -8.33 14.94
N LYS A 83 -5.78 -8.19 15.53
CA LYS A 83 -6.65 -9.32 15.88
C LYS A 83 -7.08 -10.14 14.66
N TRP A 84 -7.26 -9.49 13.52
CA TRP A 84 -7.80 -10.11 12.30
C TRP A 84 -6.74 -10.29 11.20
N GLY A 85 -5.50 -9.82 11.43
CA GLY A 85 -4.44 -9.84 10.43
C GLY A 85 -4.68 -8.93 9.22
N VAL A 86 -5.71 -8.07 9.25
CA VAL A 86 -6.10 -7.22 8.12
C VAL A 86 -5.32 -5.93 8.12
N LYS A 87 -4.74 -5.58 6.96
CA LYS A 87 -4.10 -4.30 6.70
C LYS A 87 -4.94 -3.52 5.69
N GLN A 88 -5.32 -2.31 6.05
CA GLN A 88 -6.14 -1.44 5.20
C GLN A 88 -5.48 -0.08 5.00
N ALA A 89 -5.51 0.39 3.77
CA ALA A 89 -5.13 1.75 3.40
C ALA A 89 -6.28 2.43 2.66
N ILE A 90 -6.53 3.70 2.97
CA ILE A 90 -7.46 4.55 2.26
C ILE A 90 -6.68 5.78 1.79
N ILE A 91 -6.64 5.98 0.48
CA ILE A 91 -6.11 7.17 -0.17
C ILE A 91 -7.29 8.01 -0.62
N ARG A 92 -7.34 9.27 -0.20
CA ARG A 92 -8.28 10.26 -0.74
C ARG A 92 -7.54 11.29 -1.56
N ILE A 93 -8.07 11.63 -2.74
CA ILE A 93 -7.47 12.58 -3.68
C ILE A 93 -8.50 13.63 -4.06
N ASN A 94 -8.05 14.88 -4.20
CA ASN A 94 -8.88 15.96 -4.71
C ASN A 94 -9.19 15.75 -6.21
N ALA A 95 -10.46 15.49 -6.52
CA ALA A 95 -10.93 15.19 -7.87
C ALA A 95 -10.78 16.36 -8.85
N ARG A 96 -10.63 17.59 -8.34
CA ARG A 96 -10.50 18.82 -9.15
C ARG A 96 -9.08 19.08 -9.64
N LEU A 97 -8.10 18.28 -9.22
CA LEU A 97 -6.72 18.39 -9.70
C LEU A 97 -6.62 17.99 -11.17
N SER A 98 -5.63 18.55 -11.88
CA SER A 98 -5.33 18.11 -13.24
C SER A 98 -4.90 16.63 -13.26
N PRO A 99 -5.06 15.89 -14.38
CA PRO A 99 -4.68 14.47 -14.44
C PRO A 99 -3.22 14.19 -14.04
N LYS A 100 -2.30 15.11 -14.39
CA LYS A 100 -0.89 15.03 -14.00
C LYS A 100 -0.72 15.20 -12.48
N GLU A 101 -1.38 16.18 -11.90
CA GLU A 101 -1.34 16.39 -10.45
C GLU A 101 -1.97 15.23 -9.69
N GLN A 102 -3.10 14.69 -10.16
CA GLN A 102 -3.70 13.48 -9.58
C GLN A 102 -2.71 12.31 -9.60
N GLY A 103 -1.99 12.11 -10.70
CA GLY A 103 -0.96 11.07 -10.83
C GLY A 103 0.20 11.25 -9.84
N LEU A 104 0.71 12.48 -9.71
CA LEU A 104 1.74 12.82 -8.72
C LEU A 104 1.24 12.64 -7.28
N THR A 105 0.01 13.07 -6.97
CA THR A 105 -0.59 12.88 -5.66
C THR A 105 -0.76 11.40 -5.34
N ILE A 106 -1.21 10.57 -6.28
CA ILE A 106 -1.28 9.11 -6.03
C ILE A 106 0.10 8.54 -5.74
N ALA A 107 1.13 8.94 -6.50
CA ALA A 107 2.50 8.50 -6.24
C ALA A 107 2.96 8.92 -4.83
N HIS A 108 2.65 10.15 -4.40
CA HIS A 108 2.94 10.65 -3.05
C HIS A 108 2.25 9.81 -1.97
N GLU A 109 0.94 9.61 -2.08
CA GLU A 109 0.15 8.86 -1.12
C GLU A 109 0.55 7.37 -1.07
N MET A 110 0.94 6.79 -2.21
CA MET A 110 1.45 5.42 -2.26
C MET A 110 2.81 5.26 -1.58
N ILE A 111 3.64 6.31 -1.54
CA ILE A 111 4.84 6.30 -0.70
C ILE A 111 4.46 6.21 0.77
N HIS A 112 3.42 6.92 1.23
CA HIS A 112 2.92 6.77 2.60
C HIS A 112 2.38 5.36 2.88
N VAL A 113 1.62 4.77 1.95
CA VAL A 113 1.18 3.37 2.07
C VAL A 113 2.37 2.45 2.26
N LYS A 114 3.42 2.59 1.44
CA LYS A 114 4.67 1.83 1.58
C LYS A 114 5.34 2.07 2.94
N GLN A 115 5.43 3.32 3.37
CA GLN A 115 6.07 3.69 4.63
C GLN A 115 5.35 3.06 5.83
N PHE A 116 4.02 3.06 5.85
CA PHE A 116 3.23 2.37 6.88
C PHE A 116 3.36 0.85 6.77
N ARG A 117 3.22 0.28 5.57
CA ARG A 117 3.23 -1.18 5.34
C ARG A 117 4.57 -1.84 5.70
N ARG A 118 5.68 -1.11 5.56
CA ARG A 118 7.03 -1.55 5.98
C ARG A 118 7.39 -1.20 7.41
N GLY A 119 6.51 -0.52 8.15
CA GLY A 119 6.79 -0.06 9.52
C GLY A 119 7.82 1.06 9.61
N GLU A 120 8.14 1.73 8.49
CA GLU A 120 9.03 2.89 8.47
C GLU A 120 8.34 4.09 9.11
N LEU A 121 7.05 4.28 8.86
CA LEU A 121 6.20 5.27 9.51
C LEU A 121 5.16 4.54 10.38
N GLN A 122 5.05 4.93 11.65
CA GLN A 122 4.10 4.34 12.59
C GLN A 122 3.45 5.43 13.43
N LEU A 123 2.16 5.30 13.72
CA LEU A 123 1.48 6.14 14.72
C LEU A 123 2.01 5.80 16.11
N ALA A 124 2.40 6.82 16.88
CA ALA A 124 2.90 6.69 18.23
C ALA A 124 2.02 7.50 19.20
N GLY A 125 0.98 6.85 19.73
CA GLY A 125 -0.05 7.50 20.53
C GLY A 125 -0.97 8.40 19.72
N LYS A 126 -1.65 9.37 20.37
CA LYS A 126 -2.64 10.25 19.72
C LYS A 126 -2.02 11.30 18.80
N THR A 127 -0.80 11.73 19.08
CA THR A 127 -0.18 12.92 18.44
C THR A 127 1.30 12.74 18.12
N GLY A 128 1.79 11.50 18.08
CA GLY A 128 3.18 11.19 17.75
C GLY A 128 3.29 10.31 16.52
N TYR A 129 4.46 10.37 15.87
CA TYR A 129 4.86 9.40 14.85
C TYR A 129 6.23 8.83 15.22
N ARG A 130 6.47 7.58 14.85
CA ARG A 130 7.81 7.01 14.72
C ARG A 130 8.16 6.93 13.25
N TRP A 131 9.31 7.48 12.89
CA TRP A 131 9.84 7.43 11.53
C TRP A 131 11.23 6.80 11.56
N LYS A 132 11.40 5.64 10.91
CA LYS A 132 12.64 4.84 10.89
C LYS A 132 13.27 4.71 12.28
N ASN A 133 12.46 4.27 13.24
CA ASN A 133 12.81 4.12 14.67
C ASN A 133 13.07 5.40 15.47
N HIS A 134 13.00 6.59 14.86
CA HIS A 134 13.08 7.85 15.58
C HIS A 134 11.69 8.35 15.99
N SER A 135 11.53 8.74 17.24
CA SER A 135 10.26 9.26 17.77
C SER A 135 10.14 10.76 17.54
N TYR A 136 9.02 11.17 16.94
CA TYR A 136 8.68 12.57 16.69
C TYR A 136 7.44 12.93 17.53
N ARG A 137 7.66 13.73 18.57
CA ARG A 137 6.60 14.29 19.44
C ARG A 137 6.22 15.70 18.96
N ALA A 138 5.02 16.18 19.36
CA ALA A 138 4.54 17.53 19.09
C ALA A 138 4.54 17.94 17.59
N ILE A 139 4.25 16.99 16.72
CA ILE A 139 4.18 17.14 15.25
C ILE A 139 3.17 18.18 14.78
N ALA A 140 2.14 18.46 15.59
CA ALA A 140 1.22 19.56 15.32
C ALA A 140 1.93 20.93 15.27
N LYS A 141 3.06 21.08 15.97
CA LYS A 141 3.88 22.30 15.97
C LYS A 141 4.90 22.33 14.82
N LYS A 142 5.11 21.22 14.11
CA LYS A 142 6.04 21.15 12.96
C LYS A 142 5.28 21.29 11.66
N ALA A 143 5.74 22.21 10.80
CA ALA A 143 5.21 22.41 9.46
C ALA A 143 5.22 21.08 8.68
N TYR A 144 4.11 20.78 8.02
CA TYR A 144 3.86 19.49 7.35
C TYR A 144 5.04 19.06 6.47
N HIS A 145 5.43 19.90 5.51
CA HIS A 145 6.50 19.65 4.54
C HIS A 145 7.91 19.47 5.16
N THR A 146 8.10 19.81 6.43
CA THR A 146 9.40 19.66 7.11
C THR A 146 9.58 18.30 7.76
N ARG A 147 8.49 17.51 7.88
CA ARG A 147 8.51 16.18 8.49
C ARG A 147 9.32 15.21 7.62
N ALA A 148 10.08 14.33 8.25
CA ALA A 148 11.08 13.52 7.54
C ALA A 148 10.47 12.56 6.49
N TRP A 149 9.31 11.98 6.79
CA TRP A 149 8.57 11.13 5.86
C TRP A 149 7.99 11.91 4.68
N GLU A 150 7.51 13.14 4.90
CA GLU A 150 7.03 14.05 3.85
C GLU A 150 8.17 14.45 2.92
N LYS A 151 9.35 14.77 3.47
CA LYS A 151 10.55 15.07 2.67
C LYS A 151 10.92 13.89 1.77
N GLU A 152 10.80 12.66 2.27
CA GLU A 152 11.01 11.46 1.45
C GLU A 152 9.94 11.32 0.36
N ALA A 153 8.67 11.54 0.70
CA ALA A 153 7.55 11.46 -0.24
C ALA A 153 7.69 12.46 -1.40
N PHE A 154 7.90 13.75 -1.09
CA PHE A 154 8.11 14.80 -2.10
C PHE A 154 9.33 14.54 -3.00
N ARG A 155 10.41 13.97 -2.44
CA ARG A 155 11.60 13.64 -3.23
C ARG A 155 11.35 12.50 -4.22
N LEU A 156 10.46 11.56 -3.89
CA LEU A 156 10.25 10.34 -4.66
C LEU A 156 9.03 10.39 -5.59
N GLU A 157 8.01 11.20 -5.30
CA GLU A 157 6.72 11.22 -6.03
C GLU A 157 6.91 11.38 -7.55
N LYS A 158 7.76 12.32 -7.98
CA LYS A 158 7.99 12.61 -9.40
C LYS A 158 8.73 11.45 -10.07
N LYS A 159 9.74 10.90 -9.40
CA LYS A 159 10.49 9.75 -9.93
C LYS A 159 9.58 8.54 -10.12
N LEU A 160 8.76 8.25 -9.11
CA LEU A 160 7.85 7.11 -9.13
C LEU A 160 6.77 7.26 -10.22
N TYR A 161 6.20 8.45 -10.34
CA TYR A 161 5.24 8.74 -11.40
C TYR A 161 5.83 8.59 -12.80
N LEU A 162 7.05 9.09 -13.03
CA LEU A 162 7.75 8.93 -14.31
C LEU A 162 8.11 7.46 -14.60
N LEU A 163 8.47 6.67 -13.58
CA LEU A 163 8.71 5.24 -13.73
C LEU A 163 7.44 4.52 -14.21
N TYR A 164 6.28 4.81 -13.62
CA TYR A 164 5.01 4.25 -14.10
C TYR A 164 4.74 4.64 -15.57
N LEU A 165 4.89 5.92 -15.92
CA LEU A 165 4.63 6.38 -17.29
C LEU A 165 5.55 5.73 -18.34
N LYS A 166 6.76 5.32 -17.95
CA LYS A 166 7.72 4.65 -18.84
C LYS A 166 7.40 3.16 -19.06
N ASN A 167 6.76 2.51 -18.09
CA ASN A 167 6.56 1.05 -18.08
C ASN A 167 5.11 0.63 -18.35
N ARG A 168 4.30 1.51 -18.96
CA ARG A 168 2.87 1.26 -19.24
C ARG A 168 2.59 1.22 -20.73
#